data_AF-Q4ULI8-F1
#
_entry.id   AF-Q4ULI8-F1
#
_cell.length_a   1.000
_cell.length_b   1.000
_cell.length_c   1.000
_cell.angle_alpha   90.00
_cell.angle_beta   90.00
_cell.angle_gamma   90.00
#
_symmetry.space_group_name_H-M   'P 1'
#
loop_
_entity.id
_entity.type
_entity.pdbx_description
1 polymer ?
#
loop_
_entity_poly.entity_id
_entity_poly.type
_entity_poly.pdbx_seq_one_letter_code
_entity_poly.pdbx_strand_id
1 'polypeptide(L)'
;MIIIPILSLFGFSSFFAKYFKTKLTFTIPVTISILVPILYCFAMLKLLPAATYVSYFLGIFLVLRSFPSFILSSPFMSSSPFMSFPRKRESRKNIIEILVFTLLILLFFLYTREASLHAYDDFSHWGIFTKELLYFGVFESQNSLTSIITTHAHYPRGAAVYHYFMLSLSGYSDGNVLFAHFLLHLAFLAPLAANKKLWQTGMLFSLLLCSVVLYTTGIRSIYNDSTIGLMYGAIFTIYILEEDKKKALLLILPITILLALFREIGTWFASFASIILIAHYTIFYKKPKKSSDYIVYLILLTLPILCNFIWKSYFKNTHDFFDRGEHSFSNLVYIVENFNDRHRSLLLNYGKFLLLFLVKEGSLVVYTICIAAWYGIRKYKPDLLKEYKFFLISIFACFIIFALWRLYLYFFNFSYEEAIRGASLLRYLGCYVIAIGMIAAAYVKSSIFLNKQSNKELFIFLLLLAVSTFSVTKNILRIKHLSSEQKNFIRQTTEVKKLLEQGNKVEFNFSGKKDNLQCYVLNYNLAPYLDKKYLQECIKTPKEATIETEEETVYAPLK
;
A
#
# COMPACT_ATOMS: atom_id res chain seq x y z
N MET A 1 -3.09 11.87 -19.59
CA MET A 1 -3.86 10.60 -19.63
C MET A 1 -4.20 10.04 -18.25
N ILE A 2 -3.37 10.24 -17.21
CA ILE A 2 -3.66 9.81 -15.82
C ILE A 2 -4.92 10.44 -15.18
N ILE A 3 -5.47 11.50 -15.79
CA ILE A 3 -6.69 12.17 -15.34
C ILE A 3 -7.92 11.25 -15.46
N ILE A 4 -8.00 10.42 -16.51
CA ILE A 4 -9.14 9.51 -16.74
C ILE A 4 -9.34 8.52 -15.58
N PRO A 5 -8.32 7.74 -15.13
CA PRO A 5 -8.50 6.86 -14.00
C PRO A 5 -8.86 7.60 -12.71
N ILE A 6 -8.30 8.80 -12.48
CA ILE A 6 -8.65 9.64 -11.31
C ILE A 6 -10.13 10.06 -11.35
N LEU A 7 -10.61 10.53 -12.50
CA LEU A 7 -12.03 10.89 -12.69
C LEU A 7 -12.93 9.66 -12.53
N SER A 8 -12.54 8.51 -13.08
CA SER A 8 -13.27 7.26 -12.92
C SER A 8 -13.41 6.88 -11.43
N LEU A 9 -12.31 6.90 -10.66
CA LEU A 9 -12.34 6.67 -9.21
C LEU A 9 -13.24 7.67 -8.48
N PHE A 10 -13.19 8.95 -8.86
CA PHE A 10 -14.05 9.98 -8.27
C PHE A 10 -15.54 9.72 -8.56
N GLY A 11 -15.88 9.25 -9.77
CA GLY A 11 -17.24 8.89 -10.15
C GLY A 11 -17.82 7.76 -9.34
N PHE A 12 -17.07 6.66 -9.22
CA PHE A 12 -17.46 5.54 -8.36
C PHE A 12 -17.54 5.96 -6.88
N SER A 13 -16.58 6.76 -6.39
CA SER A 13 -16.58 7.25 -5.00
C SER A 13 -17.82 8.07 -4.70
N SER A 14 -18.21 8.95 -5.64
CA SER A 14 -19.42 9.78 -5.54
C SER A 14 -20.69 8.93 -5.56
N PHE A 15 -20.74 7.93 -6.44
CA PHE A 15 -21.84 6.96 -6.47
C PHE A 15 -21.99 6.21 -5.14
N PHE A 16 -20.91 5.63 -4.61
CA PHE A 16 -20.96 4.91 -3.36
C PHE A 16 -21.26 5.81 -2.16
N ALA A 17 -20.77 7.06 -2.16
CA ALA A 17 -21.10 8.03 -1.11
C ALA A 17 -22.62 8.26 -1.03
N LYS A 18 -23.26 8.41 -2.20
CA LYS A 18 -24.72 8.53 -2.32
C LYS A 18 -25.44 7.24 -1.94
N TYR A 19 -24.98 6.09 -2.43
CA TYR A 19 -25.59 4.79 -2.18
C TYR A 19 -25.59 4.43 -0.69
N PHE A 20 -24.42 4.50 -0.03
CA PHE A 20 -24.27 4.18 1.39
C PHE A 20 -24.71 5.32 2.32
N LYS A 21 -25.04 6.50 1.79
CA LYS A 21 -25.34 7.71 2.56
C LYS A 21 -24.23 8.00 3.58
N THR A 22 -23.00 8.13 3.07
CA THR A 22 -21.80 8.42 3.87
C THR A 22 -20.94 9.49 3.19
N LYS A 23 -19.85 9.86 3.83
CA LYS A 23 -18.92 10.90 3.36
C LYS A 23 -18.12 10.39 2.16
N LEU A 24 -17.92 11.25 1.16
CA LEU A 24 -17.06 10.95 0.01
C LEU A 24 -15.65 10.52 0.41
N THR A 25 -15.11 11.13 1.47
CA THR A 25 -13.80 10.78 2.02
C THR A 25 -13.69 9.33 2.50
N PHE A 26 -14.81 8.71 2.90
CA PHE A 26 -14.83 7.30 3.30
C PHE A 26 -14.94 6.39 2.09
N THR A 27 -15.62 6.83 1.03
CA THR A 27 -15.84 6.00 -0.15
C THR A 27 -14.67 5.96 -1.11
N ILE A 28 -13.75 6.94 -1.07
CA ILE A 28 -12.50 6.91 -1.86
C ILE A 28 -11.71 5.59 -1.66
N PRO A 29 -11.30 5.20 -0.44
CA PRO A 29 -10.59 3.93 -0.24
C PRO A 29 -11.48 2.71 -0.53
N VAL A 30 -12.78 2.79 -0.26
CA VAL A 30 -13.75 1.73 -0.55
C VAL A 30 -13.86 1.47 -2.04
N THR A 31 -13.91 2.51 -2.87
CA THR A 31 -13.95 2.41 -4.33
C THR A 31 -12.75 1.65 -4.87
N ILE A 32 -11.53 2.02 -4.46
CA ILE A 32 -10.32 1.31 -4.87
C ILE A 32 -10.40 -0.15 -4.42
N SER A 33 -10.90 -0.38 -3.21
CA SER A 33 -11.03 -1.70 -2.60
C SER A 33 -12.16 -2.57 -3.19
N ILE A 34 -13.04 -2.00 -4.00
CA ILE A 34 -14.04 -2.73 -4.79
C ILE A 34 -13.49 -2.97 -6.21
N LEU A 35 -12.97 -1.92 -6.85
CA LEU A 35 -12.52 -1.99 -8.23
C LEU A 35 -11.31 -2.91 -8.40
N VAL A 36 -10.30 -2.80 -7.53
CA VAL A 36 -9.09 -3.60 -7.68
C VAL A 36 -9.36 -5.10 -7.56
N PRO A 37 -10.13 -5.62 -6.58
CA PRO A 37 -10.46 -7.04 -6.54
C PRO A 37 -11.32 -7.50 -7.72
N ILE A 38 -12.24 -6.67 -8.23
CA ILE A 38 -12.99 -6.99 -9.46
C ILE A 38 -12.02 -7.16 -10.63
N LEU A 39 -11.15 -6.17 -10.86
CA LEU A 39 -10.15 -6.22 -11.92
C LEU A 39 -9.17 -7.39 -11.73
N TYR A 40 -8.86 -7.74 -10.49
CA TYR A 40 -8.05 -8.89 -10.14
C TYR A 40 -8.67 -10.20 -10.63
N CYS A 41 -9.98 -10.39 -10.41
CA CYS A 41 -10.71 -11.53 -10.95
C CYS A 41 -10.69 -11.53 -12.49
N PHE A 42 -10.91 -10.37 -13.12
CA PHE A 42 -10.80 -10.28 -14.58
C PHE A 42 -9.39 -10.57 -15.10
N ALA A 43 -8.33 -10.26 -14.35
CA ALA A 43 -6.96 -10.64 -14.69
C ALA A 43 -6.74 -12.16 -14.66
N MET A 44 -7.30 -12.86 -13.66
CA MET A 44 -7.30 -14.33 -13.63
C MET A 44 -8.04 -14.94 -14.83
N LEU A 45 -9.11 -14.28 -15.27
CA LEU A 45 -9.93 -14.68 -16.42
C LEU A 45 -9.40 -14.18 -17.77
N LYS A 46 -8.22 -13.54 -17.80
CA LYS A 46 -7.60 -12.97 -19.02
C LYS A 46 -8.43 -11.89 -19.73
N LEU A 47 -9.22 -11.13 -18.97
CA LEU A 47 -10.15 -10.10 -19.43
C LEU A 47 -9.86 -8.71 -18.82
N LEU A 48 -8.70 -8.53 -18.18
CA LEU A 48 -8.32 -7.30 -17.48
C LEU A 48 -8.37 -6.02 -18.36
N PRO A 49 -7.89 -6.01 -19.62
CA PRO A 49 -7.95 -4.81 -20.46
C PRO A 49 -9.38 -4.34 -20.69
N ALA A 50 -10.27 -5.26 -21.10
CA ALA A 50 -11.68 -4.95 -21.34
C ALA A 50 -12.36 -4.43 -20.08
N ALA A 51 -12.17 -5.12 -18.93
CA ALA A 51 -12.75 -4.70 -17.65
C ALA A 51 -12.25 -3.32 -17.21
N THR A 52 -10.99 -2.98 -17.50
CA THR A 52 -10.41 -1.68 -17.18
C THR A 52 -11.04 -0.56 -18.00
N TYR A 53 -11.20 -0.73 -19.32
CA TYR A 53 -11.87 0.26 -20.18
C TYR A 53 -13.35 0.45 -19.81
N VAL A 54 -14.06 -0.65 -19.53
CA VAL A 54 -15.44 -0.59 -19.03
C VAL A 54 -15.51 0.20 -17.71
N SER A 55 -14.56 -0.03 -16.80
CA SER A 55 -14.48 0.71 -15.53
C SER A 55 -14.21 2.20 -15.74
N TYR A 56 -13.34 2.56 -16.70
CA TYR A 56 -13.14 3.97 -17.05
C TYR A 56 -14.42 4.62 -17.57
N PHE A 57 -15.08 3.98 -18.55
CA PHE A 57 -16.31 4.49 -19.14
C PHE A 57 -17.41 4.66 -18.09
N LEU A 58 -17.65 3.63 -17.28
CA LEU A 58 -18.66 3.66 -16.23
C LEU A 58 -18.34 4.72 -15.17
N GLY A 59 -17.09 4.83 -14.73
CA GLY A 59 -16.67 5.83 -13.76
C GLY A 59 -16.85 7.27 -14.29
N ILE A 60 -16.47 7.54 -15.55
CA ILE A 60 -16.70 8.84 -16.19
C ILE A 60 -18.19 9.13 -16.30
N PHE A 61 -18.99 8.17 -16.75
CA PHE A 61 -20.45 8.30 -16.82
C PHE A 61 -21.05 8.65 -15.44
N LEU A 62 -20.59 8.00 -14.37
CA LEU A 62 -21.01 8.30 -13.00
C LEU A 62 -20.62 9.71 -12.56
N VAL A 63 -19.42 10.20 -12.91
CA VAL A 63 -19.06 11.61 -12.67
C VAL A 63 -20.02 12.54 -13.38
N LEU A 64 -20.23 12.34 -14.69
CA LEU A 64 -21.09 13.21 -15.51
C LEU A 64 -22.53 13.22 -15.01
N ARG A 65 -23.07 12.07 -14.58
CA ARG A 65 -24.40 11.99 -13.96
C ARG A 65 -24.48 12.72 -12.61
N SER A 66 -23.39 12.71 -11.84
CA SER A 66 -23.32 13.36 -10.52
C SER A 66 -23.09 14.88 -10.63
N PHE A 67 -22.52 15.32 -11.75
CA PHE A 67 -22.10 16.70 -11.99
C PHE A 67 -23.23 17.74 -11.92
N PRO A 68 -24.43 17.52 -12.51
CA PRO A 68 -25.58 18.42 -12.36
C PRO A 68 -25.96 18.64 -10.90
N SER A 69 -25.97 17.59 -10.07
CA SER A 69 -26.29 17.74 -8.64
C SER A 69 -25.22 18.50 -7.85
N PHE A 70 -24.00 18.57 -8.36
CA PHE A 70 -22.89 19.32 -7.76
C PHE A 70 -22.97 20.81 -8.11
N ILE A 71 -23.32 21.14 -9.36
CA ILE A 71 -23.38 22.52 -9.88
C ILE A 71 -24.75 23.18 -9.63
N LEU A 72 -25.86 22.48 -9.85
CA LEU A 72 -27.23 23.01 -9.75
C LEU A 72 -27.77 23.05 -8.32
N SER A 73 -26.92 22.91 -7.30
CA SER A 73 -27.26 23.27 -5.91
C SER A 73 -27.35 24.80 -5.68
N SER A 74 -27.83 25.50 -6.71
CA SER A 74 -28.30 26.89 -6.76
C SER A 74 -29.69 27.01 -6.08
N PRO A 75 -30.07 28.17 -5.52
CA PRO A 75 -31.15 28.29 -4.52
C PRO A 75 -32.59 28.12 -5.02
N PHE A 76 -32.81 27.84 -6.30
CA PHE A 76 -34.15 27.87 -6.88
C PHE A 76 -34.55 26.46 -7.32
N MET A 77 -35.63 25.95 -6.72
CA MET A 77 -36.31 24.68 -7.02
C MET A 77 -35.59 23.39 -6.57
N SER A 78 -35.91 22.94 -5.34
CA SER A 78 -36.41 21.57 -5.13
C SER A 78 -36.90 21.41 -3.69
N SER A 79 -38.20 21.21 -3.55
CA SER A 79 -38.95 20.92 -2.33
C SER A 79 -38.94 19.43 -1.95
N SER A 80 -37.89 18.68 -2.32
CA SER A 80 -37.77 17.27 -1.90
C SER A 80 -37.00 17.13 -0.58
N PRO A 81 -37.54 16.44 0.45
CA PRO A 81 -36.88 16.30 1.76
C PRO A 81 -35.65 15.36 1.77
N PHE A 82 -35.20 14.88 0.60
CA PHE A 82 -34.29 13.74 0.48
C PHE A 82 -32.85 14.09 0.05
N MET A 83 -32.55 15.37 -0.18
CA MET A 83 -31.21 15.86 -0.48
C MET A 83 -30.64 16.65 0.71
N SER A 84 -30.39 15.98 1.82
CA SER A 84 -29.56 16.52 2.90
C SER A 84 -28.07 16.31 2.59
N PHE A 85 -27.57 16.98 1.55
CA PHE A 85 -26.14 17.35 1.55
C PHE A 85 -25.94 18.39 2.67
N PRO A 86 -24.86 18.30 3.48
CA PRO A 86 -24.69 19.20 4.60
C PRO A 86 -24.60 20.65 4.11
N ARG A 87 -25.58 21.46 4.55
CA ARG A 87 -25.62 22.92 4.69
C ARG A 87 -24.63 23.75 3.83
N LYS A 88 -25.15 24.71 3.06
CA LYS A 88 -24.48 25.75 2.23
C LYS A 88 -23.12 26.34 2.70
N ARG A 89 -22.78 26.27 3.99
CA ARG A 89 -21.51 26.79 4.57
C ARG A 89 -20.38 25.74 4.64
N GLU A 90 -20.71 24.45 4.73
CA GLU A 90 -19.74 23.34 4.70
C GLU A 90 -19.16 23.17 3.28
N SER A 91 -20.01 23.34 2.26
CA SER A 91 -19.67 23.21 0.83
C SER A 91 -18.52 24.13 0.38
N ARG A 92 -18.51 25.42 0.76
CA ARG A 92 -17.44 26.36 0.34
C ARG A 92 -16.07 26.03 0.93
N LYS A 93 -16.01 25.49 2.15
CA LYS A 93 -14.74 25.13 2.82
C LYS A 93 -14.13 23.88 2.21
N ASN A 94 -14.96 22.91 1.82
CA ASN A 94 -14.52 21.70 1.13
C ASN A 94 -13.90 22.02 -0.24
N ILE A 95 -14.35 23.08 -0.93
CA ILE A 95 -13.75 23.51 -2.21
C ILE A 95 -12.31 23.95 -2.03
N ILE A 96 -11.98 24.74 -1.00
CA ILE A 96 -10.59 25.18 -0.75
C ILE A 96 -9.69 23.97 -0.47
N GLU A 97 -10.17 23.02 0.34
CA GLU A 97 -9.43 21.79 0.62
C GLU A 97 -9.19 20.97 -0.65
N ILE A 98 -10.21 20.81 -1.51
CA ILE A 98 -10.08 20.16 -2.82
C ILE A 98 -9.06 20.87 -3.69
N LEU A 99 -9.09 22.20 -3.79
CA LEU A 99 -8.15 22.99 -4.60
C LEU A 99 -6.72 22.83 -4.11
N VAL A 100 -6.50 22.93 -2.79
CA VAL A 100 -5.16 22.78 -2.20
C VAL A 100 -4.63 21.36 -2.41
N PHE A 101 -5.43 20.32 -2.17
CA PHE A 101 -4.99 18.94 -2.40
C PHE A 101 -4.78 18.64 -3.88
N THR A 102 -5.61 19.20 -4.78
CA THR A 102 -5.40 19.08 -6.23
C THR A 102 -4.08 19.72 -6.64
N LEU A 103 -3.76 20.90 -6.12
CA LEU A 103 -2.48 21.57 -6.37
C LEU A 103 -1.31 20.73 -5.84
N LEU A 104 -1.39 20.20 -4.62
CA LEU A 104 -0.34 19.34 -4.06
C LEU A 104 -0.13 18.06 -4.87
N ILE A 105 -1.22 17.42 -5.32
CA ILE A 105 -1.16 16.25 -6.20
C ILE A 105 -0.49 16.62 -7.53
N LEU A 106 -0.84 17.76 -8.12
CA LEU A 106 -0.24 18.25 -9.36
C LEU A 106 1.25 18.54 -9.19
N LEU A 107 1.64 19.22 -8.11
CA LEU A 107 3.05 19.50 -7.79
C LEU A 107 3.83 18.20 -7.60
N PHE A 108 3.26 17.23 -6.89
CA PHE A 108 3.90 15.92 -6.71
C PHE A 108 4.03 15.18 -8.05
N PHE A 109 3.01 15.20 -8.91
CA PHE A 109 3.08 14.62 -10.26
C PHE A 109 4.22 15.23 -11.08
N LEU A 110 4.30 16.57 -11.13
CA LEU A 110 5.34 17.27 -11.86
C LEU A 110 6.73 16.92 -11.33
N TYR A 111 6.87 16.81 -10.01
CA TYR A 111 8.12 16.41 -9.37
C TYR A 111 8.49 14.97 -9.72
N THR A 112 7.57 14.02 -9.65
CA THR A 112 7.89 12.59 -9.86
C THR A 112 7.98 12.18 -11.32
N ARG A 113 7.61 13.02 -12.29
CA ARG A 113 7.59 12.64 -13.72
C ARG A 113 8.90 12.02 -14.23
N GLU A 114 10.04 12.52 -13.75
CA GLU A 114 11.39 12.05 -14.11
C GLU A 114 12.08 11.27 -12.97
N ALA A 115 11.30 10.80 -12.00
CA ALA A 115 11.81 9.96 -10.92
C ALA A 115 12.18 8.57 -11.44
N SER A 116 13.15 7.95 -10.77
CA SER A 116 13.55 6.56 -10.96
C SER A 116 13.27 5.76 -9.69
N LEU A 117 12.79 4.52 -9.84
CA LEU A 117 12.81 3.56 -8.75
C LEU A 117 14.27 3.29 -8.36
N HIS A 118 14.48 2.86 -7.13
CA HIS A 118 15.85 2.68 -6.62
C HIS A 118 15.97 1.65 -5.50
N ALA A 119 14.85 1.12 -5.01
CA ALA A 119 14.86 0.19 -3.90
C ALA A 119 14.87 -1.26 -4.42
N TYR A 120 15.50 -2.16 -3.67
CA TYR A 120 15.71 -3.55 -4.10
C TYR A 120 14.41 -4.29 -4.47
N ASP A 121 13.34 -4.15 -3.68
CA ASP A 121 12.06 -4.82 -3.92
C ASP A 121 11.33 -4.21 -5.14
N ASP A 122 11.64 -2.96 -5.52
CA ASP A 122 11.08 -2.31 -6.70
C ASP A 122 11.57 -3.05 -7.96
N PHE A 123 12.87 -3.36 -8.01
CA PHE A 123 13.48 -4.02 -9.17
C PHE A 123 13.35 -5.53 -9.16
N SER A 124 13.40 -6.17 -7.99
CA SER A 124 13.31 -7.64 -7.92
C SER A 124 11.90 -8.16 -8.17
N HIS A 125 10.85 -7.39 -7.87
CA HIS A 125 9.48 -7.87 -8.08
C HIS A 125 8.39 -6.81 -8.26
N TRP A 126 8.25 -5.79 -7.40
CA TRP A 126 7.05 -4.92 -7.45
C TRP A 126 6.91 -4.13 -8.76
N GLY A 127 8.03 -3.64 -9.28
CA GLY A 127 8.09 -2.95 -10.56
C GLY A 127 7.87 -3.91 -11.74
N ILE A 128 8.46 -5.10 -11.68
CA ILE A 128 8.31 -6.15 -12.72
C ILE A 128 6.85 -6.59 -12.82
N PHE A 129 6.19 -6.89 -11.70
CA PHE A 129 4.77 -7.28 -11.70
C PHE A 129 3.88 -6.24 -12.40
N THR A 130 4.19 -4.95 -12.18
CA THR A 130 3.45 -3.87 -12.82
C THR A 130 3.78 -3.75 -14.31
N LYS A 131 5.06 -3.84 -14.70
CA LYS A 131 5.50 -3.78 -16.09
C LYS A 131 4.90 -4.91 -16.93
N GLU A 132 5.01 -6.14 -16.44
CA GLU A 132 4.53 -7.31 -17.17
C GLU A 132 3.01 -7.34 -17.25
N LEU A 133 2.31 -6.97 -16.18
CA LEU A 133 0.85 -6.89 -16.22
C LEU A 133 0.38 -5.82 -17.22
N LEU A 134 1.06 -4.67 -17.30
CA LEU A 134 0.76 -3.64 -18.31
C LEU A 134 1.11 -4.09 -19.73
N TYR A 135 2.15 -4.90 -19.89
CA TYR A 135 2.59 -5.40 -21.19
C TYR A 135 1.64 -6.49 -21.73
N PHE A 136 1.31 -7.49 -20.90
CA PHE A 136 0.52 -8.65 -21.33
C PHE A 136 -0.99 -8.50 -21.08
N GLY A 137 -1.41 -7.67 -20.13
CA GLY A 137 -2.82 -7.56 -19.72
C GLY A 137 -3.36 -8.81 -19.01
N VAL A 138 -2.51 -9.74 -18.60
CA VAL A 138 -2.88 -10.99 -17.92
C VAL A 138 -1.83 -11.32 -16.85
N PHE A 139 -2.19 -12.14 -15.87
CA PHE A 139 -1.20 -12.70 -14.95
C PHE A 139 -0.30 -13.71 -15.66
N GLU A 140 0.95 -13.78 -15.21
CA GLU A 140 1.92 -14.75 -15.69
C GLU A 140 1.47 -16.19 -15.38
N SER A 141 1.93 -17.12 -16.21
CA SER A 141 1.73 -18.56 -16.10
C SER A 141 3.01 -19.29 -16.48
N GLN A 142 3.04 -20.61 -16.30
CA GLN A 142 4.21 -21.46 -16.54
C GLN A 142 4.89 -21.22 -17.90
N ASN A 143 4.09 -21.04 -18.95
CA ASN A 143 4.59 -20.88 -20.32
C ASN A 143 4.77 -19.40 -20.73
N SER A 144 4.60 -18.48 -19.79
CA SER A 144 4.74 -17.05 -20.08
C SER A 144 6.21 -16.67 -20.15
N LEU A 145 6.56 -15.89 -21.16
CA LEU A 145 7.82 -15.14 -21.14
C LEU A 145 7.74 -14.15 -19.97
N THR A 146 8.57 -14.34 -18.96
CA THR A 146 8.53 -13.54 -17.73
C THR A 146 9.91 -13.38 -17.10
N SER A 147 10.17 -12.18 -16.62
CA SER A 147 11.30 -11.78 -15.80
C SER A 147 10.98 -11.88 -14.30
N ILE A 148 9.82 -12.41 -13.92
CA ILE A 148 9.42 -12.64 -12.52
C ILE A 148 10.23 -13.80 -11.92
N ILE A 149 10.87 -13.53 -10.79
CA ILE A 149 11.63 -14.55 -10.05
C ILE A 149 10.71 -15.47 -9.24
N THR A 150 11.06 -16.76 -9.20
CA THR A 150 10.25 -17.82 -8.59
C THR A 150 9.97 -17.59 -7.11
N THR A 151 10.94 -17.07 -6.36
CA THR A 151 10.86 -16.77 -4.92
C THR A 151 9.80 -15.71 -4.56
N HIS A 152 9.38 -14.88 -5.52
CA HIS A 152 8.36 -13.83 -5.31
C HIS A 152 7.12 -14.02 -6.18
N ALA A 153 7.13 -14.99 -7.10
CA ALA A 153 6.03 -15.24 -8.02
C ALA A 153 4.70 -15.49 -7.28
N HIS A 154 4.74 -16.17 -6.13
CA HIS A 154 3.55 -16.48 -5.34
C HIS A 154 2.89 -15.26 -4.66
N TYR A 155 3.48 -14.06 -4.73
CA TYR A 155 2.90 -12.88 -4.08
C TYR A 155 1.59 -12.43 -4.76
N PRO A 156 0.53 -12.14 -4.00
CA PRO A 156 -0.68 -11.53 -4.57
C PRO A 156 -0.38 -10.25 -5.37
N ARG A 157 -1.11 -10.05 -6.48
CA ARG A 157 -0.84 -8.98 -7.47
C ARG A 157 -1.66 -7.70 -7.27
N GLY A 158 -2.28 -7.48 -6.10
CA GLY A 158 -3.25 -6.40 -5.90
C GLY A 158 -2.69 -5.00 -6.18
N ALA A 159 -1.45 -4.75 -5.77
CA ALA A 159 -0.75 -3.49 -6.07
C ALA A 159 -0.50 -3.30 -7.58
N ALA A 160 -0.10 -4.37 -8.29
CA ALA A 160 0.11 -4.33 -9.73
C ALA A 160 -1.19 -4.10 -10.50
N VAL A 161 -2.31 -4.70 -10.07
CA VAL A 161 -3.64 -4.46 -10.67
C VAL A 161 -4.09 -3.01 -10.44
N TYR A 162 -3.84 -2.45 -9.26
CA TYR A 162 -4.08 -1.02 -9.01
C TYR A 162 -3.24 -0.14 -9.95
N HIS A 163 -1.93 -0.42 -10.07
CA HIS A 163 -1.07 0.31 -10.99
C HIS A 163 -1.52 0.15 -12.45
N TYR A 164 -1.92 -1.05 -12.86
CA TYR A 164 -2.48 -1.31 -14.20
C TYR A 164 -3.66 -0.35 -14.45
N PHE A 165 -4.65 -0.34 -13.55
CA PHE A 165 -5.80 0.56 -13.66
C PHE A 165 -5.39 2.05 -13.70
N MET A 166 -4.33 2.47 -13.02
CA MET A 166 -3.88 3.87 -13.07
C MET A 166 -3.09 4.20 -14.34
N LEU A 167 -2.45 3.21 -14.97
CA LEU A 167 -1.41 3.43 -15.98
C LEU A 167 -1.74 2.91 -17.38
N SER A 168 -2.83 2.15 -17.58
CA SER A 168 -3.18 1.56 -18.89
C SER A 168 -3.23 2.58 -20.04
N LEU A 169 -3.57 3.84 -19.74
CA LEU A 169 -3.62 4.91 -20.73
C LEU A 169 -2.33 5.71 -20.84
N SER A 170 -1.61 5.93 -19.74
CA SER A 170 -0.38 6.75 -19.74
C SER A 170 0.88 5.96 -20.07
N GLY A 171 0.80 4.62 -20.02
CA GLY A 171 1.96 3.75 -20.09
C GLY A 171 2.77 3.72 -18.79
N TYR A 172 3.71 2.78 -18.73
CA TYR A 172 4.61 2.61 -17.60
C TYR A 172 5.78 3.59 -17.67
N SER A 173 6.03 4.28 -16.56
CA SER A 173 7.33 4.85 -16.22
C SER A 173 7.50 4.78 -14.71
N ASP A 174 8.74 4.75 -14.24
CA ASP A 174 9.08 4.78 -12.81
C ASP A 174 8.39 5.94 -12.08
N GLY A 175 8.39 7.11 -12.70
CA GLY A 175 7.71 8.30 -12.20
C GLY A 175 6.20 8.16 -12.11
N ASN A 176 5.56 7.60 -13.15
CA ASN A 176 4.11 7.42 -13.18
C ASN A 176 3.64 6.37 -12.17
N VAL A 177 4.39 5.26 -12.01
CA VAL A 177 4.03 4.23 -11.02
C VAL A 177 4.24 4.72 -9.60
N LEU A 178 5.31 5.50 -9.34
CA LEU A 178 5.53 6.12 -8.04
C LEU A 178 4.41 7.12 -7.70
N PHE A 179 3.99 7.92 -8.68
CA PHE A 179 2.87 8.85 -8.54
C PHE A 179 1.54 8.12 -8.25
N ALA A 180 1.23 7.07 -9.03
CA ALA A 180 0.04 6.24 -8.79
C ALA A 180 0.06 5.64 -7.38
N HIS A 181 1.20 5.10 -6.94
CA HIS A 181 1.35 4.54 -5.60
C HIS A 181 1.18 5.59 -4.49
N PHE A 182 1.63 6.82 -4.70
CA PHE A 182 1.37 7.93 -3.78
C PHE A 182 -0.13 8.28 -3.70
N LEU A 183 -0.84 8.29 -4.83
CA LEU A 183 -2.30 8.49 -4.83
C LEU A 183 -3.03 7.41 -4.02
N LEU A 184 -2.53 6.16 -4.04
CA LEU A 184 -3.04 5.08 -3.21
C LEU A 184 -2.90 5.38 -1.71
N HIS A 185 -1.73 5.88 -1.28
CA HIS A 185 -1.54 6.31 0.10
C HIS A 185 -2.53 7.42 0.49
N LEU A 186 -2.70 8.43 -0.36
CA LEU A 186 -3.66 9.52 -0.12
C LEU A 186 -5.11 9.00 -0.04
N ALA A 187 -5.47 8.01 -0.85
CA ALA A 187 -6.79 7.40 -0.82
C ALA A 187 -7.10 6.74 0.54
N PHE A 188 -6.13 6.06 1.15
CA PHE A 188 -6.31 5.46 2.48
C PHE A 188 -6.20 6.47 3.63
N LEU A 189 -5.58 7.64 3.41
CA LEU A 189 -5.62 8.77 4.34
C LEU A 189 -6.93 9.58 4.25
N ALA A 190 -7.66 9.48 3.13
CA ALA A 190 -8.84 10.28 2.84
C ALA A 190 -9.88 10.32 3.99
N PRO A 191 -10.17 9.24 4.75
CA PRO A 191 -11.12 9.30 5.87
C PRO A 191 -10.80 10.36 6.94
N LEU A 192 -9.54 10.77 7.06
CA LEU A 192 -9.11 11.82 7.98
C LEU A 192 -9.30 13.23 7.42
N ALA A 193 -9.60 13.42 6.13
CA ALA A 193 -9.82 14.72 5.49
C ALA A 193 -11.20 15.35 5.79
N ALA A 194 -11.49 16.49 5.15
CA ALA A 194 -12.72 17.26 5.29
C ALA A 194 -12.96 17.71 6.75
N ASN A 195 -11.94 18.32 7.34
CA ASN A 195 -12.00 18.86 8.71
C ASN A 195 -12.54 20.30 8.72
N LYS A 196 -12.85 20.83 9.91
CA LYS A 196 -13.39 22.19 10.05
C LYS A 196 -12.45 23.28 9.52
N LYS A 197 -11.14 23.02 9.54
CA LYS A 197 -10.07 23.91 9.10
C LYS A 197 -9.03 23.12 8.28
N LEU A 198 -8.52 23.70 7.19
CA LEU A 198 -7.54 23.05 6.30
C LEU A 198 -6.28 22.55 7.03
N TRP A 199 -5.75 23.34 7.97
CA TRP A 199 -4.55 22.95 8.73
C TRP A 199 -4.77 21.67 9.55
N GLN A 200 -6.01 21.34 9.93
CA GLN A 200 -6.31 20.11 10.67
C GLN A 200 -6.06 18.88 9.79
N THR A 201 -6.54 18.90 8.54
CA THR A 201 -6.25 17.84 7.57
C THR A 201 -4.75 17.82 7.26
N GLY A 202 -4.15 18.98 6.96
CA GLY A 202 -2.71 19.08 6.69
C GLY A 202 -1.87 18.52 7.83
N MET A 203 -2.24 18.77 9.09
CA MET A 203 -1.52 18.27 10.27
C MET A 203 -1.61 16.75 10.39
N LEU A 204 -2.81 16.17 10.26
CA LEU A 204 -2.96 14.71 10.33
C LEU A 204 -2.21 14.02 9.18
N PHE A 205 -2.36 14.53 7.95
CA PHE A 205 -1.70 13.96 6.78
C PHE A 205 -0.18 14.05 6.91
N SER A 206 0.35 15.23 7.28
CA SER A 206 1.79 15.41 7.44
C SER A 206 2.37 14.54 8.56
N LEU A 207 1.69 14.40 9.70
CA LEU A 207 2.16 13.53 10.80
C LEU A 207 2.18 12.05 10.39
N LEU A 208 1.15 11.58 9.68
CA LEU A 208 1.06 10.19 9.23
C LEU A 208 2.01 9.89 8.06
N LEU A 209 2.17 10.83 7.13
CA LEU A 209 3.18 10.70 6.08
C LEU A 209 4.59 10.80 6.68
N CYS A 210 4.79 11.58 7.73
CA CYS A 210 6.05 11.64 8.48
C CYS A 210 6.39 10.28 9.09
N SER A 211 5.43 9.61 9.74
CA SER A 211 5.68 8.25 10.26
C SER A 211 5.95 7.26 9.13
N VAL A 212 5.23 7.33 8.00
CA VAL A 212 5.51 6.52 6.81
C VAL A 212 6.96 6.67 6.35
N VAL A 213 7.43 7.90 6.09
CA VAL A 213 8.80 8.11 5.55
C VAL A 213 9.92 7.81 6.55
N LEU A 214 9.62 7.78 7.86
CA LEU A 214 10.59 7.47 8.91
C LEU A 214 10.73 5.96 9.16
N TYR A 215 9.72 5.15 8.82
CA TYR A 215 9.78 3.68 8.96
C TYR A 215 10.02 2.94 7.66
N THR A 216 9.49 3.47 6.57
CA THR A 216 9.51 2.81 5.29
C THR A 216 10.12 3.72 4.23
N THR A 217 10.39 3.14 3.08
CA THR A 217 10.69 3.88 1.85
C THR A 217 9.42 4.44 1.21
N GLY A 218 8.30 4.48 1.93
CA GLY A 218 7.01 4.99 1.45
C GLY A 218 7.16 6.41 0.92
N ILE A 219 6.45 6.70 -0.18
CA ILE A 219 6.58 7.92 -1.02
C ILE A 219 7.81 7.90 -1.95
N ARG A 220 8.86 7.11 -1.66
CA ARG A 220 10.09 7.03 -2.48
C ARG A 220 10.25 5.71 -3.25
N SER A 221 9.43 4.72 -2.96
CA SER A 221 9.40 3.39 -3.58
C SER A 221 7.96 2.91 -3.66
N ILE A 222 7.72 1.83 -4.39
CA ILE A 222 6.39 1.20 -4.53
C ILE A 222 6.23 -0.01 -3.60
N TYR A 223 6.97 -0.01 -2.49
CA TYR A 223 6.90 -1.04 -1.47
C TYR A 223 5.54 -1.05 -0.77
N ASN A 224 4.94 -2.22 -0.66
CA ASN A 224 3.59 -2.37 -0.10
C ASN A 224 3.49 -2.24 1.42
N ASP A 225 4.62 -2.16 2.16
CA ASP A 225 4.61 -2.15 3.63
C ASP A 225 3.80 -0.95 4.19
N SER A 226 4.07 0.27 3.73
CA SER A 226 3.32 1.46 4.18
C SER A 226 1.86 1.42 3.73
N THR A 227 1.60 0.94 2.52
CA THR A 227 0.24 0.80 1.98
C THR A 227 -0.60 -0.14 2.83
N ILE A 228 -0.06 -1.30 3.22
CA ILE A 228 -0.72 -2.25 4.12
C ILE A 228 -1.01 -1.61 5.48
N GLY A 229 -0.05 -0.86 6.05
CA GLY A 229 -0.26 -0.14 7.31
C GLY A 229 -1.37 0.92 7.22
N LEU A 230 -1.41 1.68 6.13
CA LEU A 230 -2.45 2.68 5.87
C LEU A 230 -3.82 2.05 5.63
N MET A 231 -3.91 0.96 4.88
CA MET A 231 -5.14 0.19 4.67
C MET A 231 -5.69 -0.36 5.99
N TYR A 232 -4.81 -0.97 6.80
CA TYR A 232 -5.17 -1.49 8.12
C TYR A 232 -5.66 -0.37 9.04
N GLY A 233 -4.97 0.77 9.06
CA GLY A 233 -5.42 1.95 9.80
C GLY A 233 -6.72 2.58 9.28
N ALA A 234 -6.95 2.56 7.97
CA ALA A 234 -8.16 3.10 7.34
C ALA A 234 -9.41 2.32 7.74
N ILE A 235 -9.30 0.99 7.89
CA ILE A 235 -10.38 0.13 8.41
C ILE A 235 -10.87 0.66 9.77
N PHE A 236 -9.95 0.83 10.73
CA PHE A 236 -10.33 1.36 12.05
C PHE A 236 -10.79 2.81 12.00
N THR A 237 -10.16 3.63 11.16
CA THR A 237 -10.51 5.06 11.04
C THR A 237 -11.94 5.25 10.55
N ILE A 238 -12.34 4.53 9.50
CA ILE A 238 -13.73 4.55 8.99
C ILE A 238 -14.67 4.03 10.07
N TYR A 239 -14.32 2.92 10.74
CA TYR A 239 -15.12 2.36 11.81
C TYR A 239 -15.33 3.33 12.98
N ILE A 240 -14.29 4.03 13.41
CA ILE A 240 -14.35 4.99 14.53
C ILE A 240 -15.18 6.22 14.14
N LEU A 241 -14.98 6.75 12.93
CA LEU A 241 -15.57 8.03 12.50
C LEU A 241 -16.98 7.93 11.89
N GLU A 242 -17.41 6.77 11.42
CA GLU A 242 -18.80 6.54 11.00
C GLU A 242 -19.68 6.34 12.24
N GLU A 243 -20.79 7.07 12.29
CA GLU A 243 -21.72 7.06 13.43
C GLU A 243 -22.49 5.74 13.50
N ASP A 244 -22.94 5.23 12.34
CA ASP A 244 -23.58 3.92 12.24
C ASP A 244 -22.52 2.82 12.10
N LYS A 245 -22.24 2.14 13.22
CA LYS A 245 -21.23 1.07 13.26
C LYS A 245 -21.57 -0.12 12.35
N LYS A 246 -22.85 -0.42 12.12
CA LYS A 246 -23.23 -1.50 11.20
C LYS A 246 -22.92 -1.09 9.76
N LYS A 247 -23.24 0.14 9.37
CA LYS A 247 -22.82 0.70 8.08
C LYS A 247 -21.29 0.72 7.95
N ALA A 248 -20.59 1.08 9.02
CA ALA A 248 -19.13 1.09 9.02
C ALA A 248 -18.53 -0.29 8.73
N LEU A 249 -19.07 -1.36 9.34
CA LEU A 249 -18.66 -2.75 9.06
C LEU A 249 -18.86 -3.14 7.59
N LEU A 250 -19.92 -2.64 6.94
CA LEU A 250 -20.13 -2.86 5.51
C LEU A 250 -19.14 -2.08 4.64
N LEU A 251 -18.83 -0.84 5.01
CA LEU A 251 -17.88 0.01 4.27
C LEU A 251 -16.46 -0.54 4.29
N ILE A 252 -16.01 -1.11 5.42
CA ILE A 252 -14.64 -1.64 5.54
C ILE A 252 -14.45 -2.99 4.85
N LEU A 253 -15.52 -3.74 4.58
CA LEU A 253 -15.44 -5.09 4.05
C LEU A 253 -14.60 -5.16 2.76
N PRO A 254 -14.81 -4.31 1.74
CA PRO A 254 -13.95 -4.28 0.56
C PRO A 254 -12.47 -4.05 0.89
N ILE A 255 -12.17 -3.21 1.89
CA ILE A 255 -10.78 -2.91 2.28
C ILE A 255 -10.11 -4.17 2.86
N THR A 256 -10.83 -4.99 3.62
CA THR A 256 -10.31 -6.27 4.14
C THR A 256 -9.99 -7.26 3.02
N ILE A 257 -10.80 -7.28 1.96
CA ILE A 257 -10.55 -8.10 0.75
C ILE A 257 -9.28 -7.62 0.06
N LEU A 258 -9.20 -6.32 -0.21
CA LEU A 258 -8.06 -5.72 -0.90
C LEU A 258 -6.76 -5.99 -0.13
N LEU A 259 -6.81 -5.91 1.20
CA LEU A 259 -5.65 -6.12 2.06
C LEU A 259 -5.05 -7.53 1.85
N ALA A 260 -5.89 -8.56 1.79
CA ALA A 260 -5.48 -9.94 1.50
C ALA A 260 -4.87 -10.13 0.09
N LEU A 261 -5.23 -9.28 -0.87
CA LEU A 261 -4.73 -9.31 -2.25
C LEU A 261 -3.48 -8.46 -2.48
N PHE A 262 -3.07 -7.63 -1.52
CA PHE A 262 -1.85 -6.81 -1.64
C PHE A 262 -0.60 -7.58 -1.23
N ARG A 263 -0.72 -8.43 -0.22
CA ARG A 263 0.36 -9.32 0.27
C ARG A 263 -0.24 -10.38 1.17
N GLU A 264 0.43 -11.52 1.30
CA GLU A 264 -0.04 -12.61 2.18
C GLU A 264 -0.24 -12.17 3.64
N ILE A 265 0.62 -11.30 4.16
CA ILE A 265 0.46 -10.77 5.53
C ILE A 265 -0.80 -9.91 5.68
N GLY A 266 -1.32 -9.36 4.59
CA GLY A 266 -2.56 -8.60 4.59
C GLY A 266 -3.77 -9.45 4.98
N THR A 267 -3.76 -10.77 4.73
CA THR A 267 -4.81 -11.68 5.23
C THR A 267 -4.83 -11.70 6.76
N TRP A 268 -3.66 -11.79 7.40
CA TRP A 268 -3.55 -11.74 8.86
C TRP A 268 -4.08 -10.42 9.42
N PHE A 269 -3.71 -9.30 8.79
CA PHE A 269 -4.15 -7.99 9.24
C PHE A 269 -5.65 -7.80 9.05
N ALA A 270 -6.21 -8.28 7.95
CA ALA A 270 -7.64 -8.30 7.72
C ALA A 270 -8.36 -9.12 8.80
N SER A 271 -7.89 -10.33 9.11
CA SER A 271 -8.45 -11.16 10.17
C SER A 271 -8.36 -10.50 11.55
N PHE A 272 -7.22 -9.90 11.90
CA PHE A 272 -7.07 -9.14 13.14
C PHE A 272 -8.04 -7.96 13.21
N ALA A 273 -8.16 -7.16 12.15
CA ALA A 273 -9.16 -6.09 12.10
C ALA A 273 -10.57 -6.62 12.32
N SER A 274 -10.96 -7.68 11.61
CA SER A 274 -12.29 -8.29 11.71
C SER A 274 -12.59 -8.73 13.15
N ILE A 275 -11.66 -9.45 13.79
CA ILE A 275 -11.83 -9.91 15.19
C ILE A 275 -11.98 -8.73 16.14
N ILE A 276 -11.09 -7.73 16.05
CA ILE A 276 -11.11 -6.55 16.92
C ILE A 276 -12.43 -5.79 16.77
N LEU A 277 -12.90 -5.59 15.54
CA LEU A 277 -14.11 -4.82 15.27
C LEU A 277 -15.40 -5.56 15.65
N ILE A 278 -15.44 -6.88 15.48
CA ILE A 278 -16.55 -7.72 15.95
C ILE A 278 -16.60 -7.69 17.48
N ALA A 279 -15.46 -7.84 18.15
CA ALA A 279 -15.37 -7.76 19.60
C ALA A 279 -15.79 -6.38 20.10
N HIS A 280 -15.29 -5.30 19.50
CA HIS A 280 -15.66 -3.93 19.84
C HIS A 280 -17.17 -3.71 19.71
N TYR A 281 -17.75 -4.05 18.55
CA TYR A 281 -19.18 -3.87 18.29
C TYR A 281 -20.04 -4.62 19.32
N THR A 282 -19.63 -5.84 19.67
CA THR A 282 -20.34 -6.71 20.61
C THR A 282 -20.26 -6.19 22.06
N ILE A 283 -19.11 -5.65 22.47
CA ILE A 283 -18.88 -5.14 23.83
C ILE A 283 -19.52 -3.76 24.05
N PHE A 284 -19.36 -2.83 23.12
CA PHE A 284 -19.68 -1.41 23.35
C PHE A 284 -21.03 -0.96 22.79
N TYR A 285 -21.57 -1.63 21.77
CA TYR A 285 -22.78 -1.16 21.09
C TYR A 285 -23.95 -2.13 21.22
N LYS A 286 -23.83 -3.37 20.73
CA LYS A 286 -24.95 -4.32 20.72
C LYS A 286 -24.44 -5.76 20.74
N LYS A 287 -25.04 -6.61 21.60
CA LYS A 287 -25.06 -8.05 21.32
C LYS A 287 -25.78 -8.29 19.99
N PRO A 288 -25.30 -9.17 19.10
CA PRO A 288 -25.98 -9.48 17.84
C PRO A 288 -27.41 -9.95 18.13
N LYS A 289 -28.41 -9.23 17.57
CA LYS A 289 -29.84 -9.52 17.81
C LYS A 289 -30.55 -10.14 16.60
N LYS A 290 -29.95 -10.07 15.42
CA LYS A 290 -30.53 -10.56 14.15
C LYS A 290 -29.54 -11.46 13.43
N SER A 291 -30.05 -12.45 12.69
CA SER A 291 -29.27 -13.34 11.83
C SER A 291 -28.36 -12.56 10.85
N SER A 292 -28.83 -11.41 10.35
CA SER A 292 -28.05 -10.55 9.45
C SER A 292 -26.72 -10.06 10.04
N ASP A 293 -26.64 -9.89 11.37
CA ASP A 293 -25.41 -9.41 12.01
C ASP A 293 -24.33 -10.50 12.01
N TYR A 294 -24.74 -11.75 12.25
CA TYR A 294 -23.85 -12.92 12.16
C TYR A 294 -23.35 -13.18 10.73
N ILE A 295 -24.16 -12.88 9.71
CA ILE A 295 -23.73 -12.97 8.31
C ILE A 295 -22.59 -11.99 8.05
N VAL A 296 -22.69 -10.75 8.51
CA VAL A 296 -21.61 -9.75 8.34
C VAL A 296 -20.34 -10.21 9.07
N TYR A 297 -20.47 -10.80 10.27
CA TYR A 297 -19.32 -11.32 11.01
C TYR A 297 -18.65 -12.48 10.27
N LEU A 298 -19.45 -13.43 9.79
CA LEU A 298 -18.96 -14.57 9.02
C LEU A 298 -18.21 -14.10 7.77
N ILE A 299 -18.79 -13.15 7.03
CA ILE A 299 -18.16 -12.58 5.83
C ILE A 299 -16.84 -11.88 6.18
N LEU A 300 -16.79 -11.05 7.23
CA LEU A 300 -15.57 -10.35 7.66
C LEU A 300 -14.44 -11.32 8.07
N LEU A 301 -14.79 -12.47 8.66
CA LEU A 301 -13.81 -13.47 9.09
C LEU A 301 -13.35 -14.37 7.95
N THR A 302 -14.24 -14.75 7.04
CA THR A 302 -13.97 -15.78 6.03
C THR A 302 -13.49 -15.22 4.70
N LEU A 303 -14.01 -14.06 4.28
CA LEU A 303 -13.77 -13.58 2.92
C LEU A 303 -12.30 -13.23 2.63
N PRO A 304 -11.53 -12.57 3.54
CA PRO A 304 -10.11 -12.32 3.30
C PRO A 304 -9.29 -13.61 3.17
N ILE A 305 -9.66 -14.65 3.92
CA ILE A 305 -9.02 -15.97 3.86
C ILE A 305 -9.35 -16.65 2.53
N LEU A 306 -10.62 -16.62 2.13
CA LEU A 306 -11.08 -17.17 0.86
C LEU A 306 -10.38 -16.50 -0.32
N CYS A 307 -10.21 -15.18 -0.33
CA CYS A 307 -9.49 -14.48 -1.39
C CYS A 307 -8.03 -14.91 -1.51
N ASN A 308 -7.33 -15.08 -0.37
CA ASN A 308 -5.97 -15.60 -0.38
C ASN A 308 -5.91 -17.06 -0.86
N PHE A 309 -6.89 -17.88 -0.47
CA PHE A 309 -7.02 -19.25 -0.94
C PHE A 309 -7.25 -19.33 -2.45
N ILE A 310 -8.15 -18.50 -3.01
CA ILE A 310 -8.40 -18.42 -4.45
C ILE A 310 -7.11 -18.06 -5.19
N TRP A 311 -6.36 -17.07 -4.71
CA TRP A 311 -5.06 -16.73 -5.30
C TRP A 311 -4.06 -17.89 -5.26
N LYS A 312 -3.92 -18.55 -4.11
CA LYS A 312 -3.01 -19.70 -3.97
C LYS A 312 -3.40 -20.86 -4.88
N SER A 313 -4.71 -21.14 -4.99
CA SER A 313 -5.24 -22.17 -5.89
C SER A 313 -4.94 -21.82 -7.34
N TYR A 314 -5.23 -20.58 -7.75
CA TYR A 314 -4.90 -20.08 -9.08
C TYR A 314 -3.41 -20.23 -9.38
N PHE A 315 -2.54 -19.81 -8.46
CA PHE A 315 -1.10 -19.86 -8.64
C PHE A 315 -0.61 -21.31 -8.81
N LYS A 316 -1.03 -22.24 -7.95
CA LYS A 316 -0.70 -23.67 -8.06
C LYS A 316 -1.20 -24.33 -9.35
N ASN A 317 -2.33 -23.87 -9.87
CA ASN A 317 -2.89 -24.41 -11.12
C ASN A 317 -2.24 -23.81 -12.38
N THR A 318 -1.48 -22.72 -12.24
CA THR A 318 -0.86 -22.00 -13.37
C THR A 318 0.66 -22.11 -13.39
N HIS A 319 1.27 -22.62 -12.32
CA HIS A 319 2.71 -22.76 -12.15
C HIS A 319 3.05 -24.16 -11.62
N ASP A 320 4.15 -24.73 -12.07
CA ASP A 320 4.65 -26.04 -11.62
C ASP A 320 5.53 -25.95 -10.36
N PHE A 321 5.83 -24.75 -9.90
CA PHE A 321 6.66 -24.49 -8.73
C PHE A 321 5.88 -23.78 -7.63
N PHE A 322 6.21 -24.10 -6.39
CA PHE A 322 5.77 -23.34 -5.23
C PHE A 322 6.92 -23.28 -4.23
N ASP A 323 7.83 -22.34 -4.45
CA ASP A 323 9.05 -22.18 -3.67
C ASP A 323 8.76 -21.51 -2.30
N ARG A 324 8.12 -22.28 -1.41
CA ARG A 324 7.83 -21.89 -0.04
C ARG A 324 8.11 -23.06 0.90
N GLY A 325 9.03 -22.84 1.84
CA GLY A 325 9.23 -23.78 2.95
C GLY A 325 7.95 -23.96 3.76
N GLU A 326 7.63 -25.20 4.12
CA GLU A 326 6.48 -25.51 4.95
C GLU A 326 6.65 -24.91 6.37
N HIS A 327 5.60 -24.25 6.85
CA HIS A 327 5.57 -23.76 8.23
C HIS A 327 4.96 -24.85 9.11
N SER A 328 5.75 -25.46 9.98
CA SER A 328 5.31 -26.52 10.88
C SER A 328 5.59 -26.18 12.35
N PHE A 329 4.83 -26.80 13.25
CA PHE A 329 5.12 -26.77 14.69
C PHE A 329 6.43 -27.50 15.01
N SER A 330 6.81 -28.52 14.22
CA SER A 330 8.09 -29.23 14.40
C SER A 330 9.30 -28.30 14.27
N ASN A 331 9.23 -27.25 13.45
CA ASN A 331 10.28 -26.24 13.38
C ASN A 331 10.49 -25.55 14.74
N LEU A 332 9.42 -25.22 15.47
CA LEU A 332 9.54 -24.61 16.80
C LEU A 332 10.18 -25.57 17.82
N VAL A 333 9.77 -26.84 17.80
CA VAL A 333 10.37 -27.89 18.65
C VAL A 333 11.87 -28.03 18.35
N TYR A 334 12.24 -28.03 17.06
CA TYR A 334 13.63 -28.11 16.63
C TYR A 334 14.50 -26.98 17.21
N ILE A 335 14.03 -25.73 17.24
CA ILE A 335 14.78 -24.63 17.88
C ILE A 335 15.01 -24.89 19.36
N VAL A 336 14.01 -25.39 20.07
CA VAL A 336 14.10 -25.62 21.51
C VAL A 336 15.10 -26.74 21.81
N GLU A 337 15.07 -27.82 21.04
CA GLU A 337 15.97 -28.96 21.21
C GLU A 337 17.41 -28.68 20.75
N ASN A 338 17.58 -27.84 19.72
CA ASN A 338 18.87 -27.54 19.09
C ASN A 338 19.33 -26.10 19.35
N PHE A 339 18.91 -25.51 20.48
CA PHE A 339 19.26 -24.14 20.81
C PHE A 339 20.77 -23.99 20.98
N ASN A 340 21.38 -23.03 20.27
CA ASN A 340 22.82 -22.84 20.23
C ASN A 340 23.18 -21.34 20.24
N ASP A 341 24.47 -21.02 20.21
CA ASP A 341 24.94 -19.63 20.27
C ASP A 341 24.49 -18.76 19.09
N ARG A 342 24.28 -19.36 17.90
CA ARG A 342 23.72 -18.63 16.76
C ARG A 342 22.27 -18.24 17.03
N HIS A 343 21.46 -19.17 17.55
CA HIS A 343 20.07 -18.93 17.94
C HIS A 343 19.99 -17.86 19.05
N ARG A 344 20.85 -17.97 20.07
CA ARG A 344 20.95 -16.99 21.16
C ARG A 344 21.29 -15.59 20.64
N SER A 345 22.29 -15.49 19.75
CA SER A 345 22.71 -14.20 19.17
C SER A 345 21.61 -13.57 18.33
N LEU A 346 20.88 -14.38 17.54
CA LEU A 346 19.73 -13.92 16.78
C LEU A 346 18.63 -13.36 17.70
N LEU A 347 18.27 -14.10 18.77
CA LEU A 347 17.25 -13.68 19.72
C LEU A 347 17.62 -12.35 20.42
N LEU A 348 18.86 -12.22 20.87
CA LEU A 348 19.36 -11.00 21.52
C LEU A 348 19.34 -9.81 20.56
N ASN A 349 19.80 -9.99 19.32
CA ASN A 349 19.78 -8.93 18.32
C ASN A 349 18.35 -8.56 17.91
N TYR A 350 17.46 -9.53 17.75
CA TYR A 350 16.05 -9.28 17.48
C TYR A 350 15.40 -8.45 18.61
N GLY A 351 15.65 -8.83 19.87
CA GLY A 351 15.21 -8.06 21.05
C GLY A 351 15.77 -6.63 21.07
N LYS A 352 17.06 -6.47 20.75
CA LYS A 352 17.69 -5.14 20.61
C LYS A 352 17.01 -4.31 19.52
N PHE A 353 16.73 -4.90 18.36
CA PHE A 353 16.01 -4.20 17.28
C PHE A 353 14.59 -3.82 17.67
N LEU A 354 13.88 -4.66 18.42
CA LEU A 354 12.55 -4.32 18.96
C LEU A 354 12.62 -3.13 19.92
N LEU A 355 13.61 -3.09 20.82
CA LEU A 355 13.78 -1.95 21.73
C LEU A 355 14.15 -0.67 20.98
N LEU A 356 15.07 -0.76 20.01
CA LEU A 356 15.44 0.37 19.15
C LEU A 356 14.25 0.85 18.30
N PHE A 357 13.39 -0.07 17.87
CA PHE A 357 12.17 0.26 17.15
C PHE A 357 11.26 1.15 18.00
N LEU A 358 11.05 0.84 19.28
CA LEU A 358 10.17 1.63 20.17
C LEU A 358 10.61 3.08 20.33
N VAL A 359 11.91 3.36 20.24
CA VAL A 359 12.47 4.72 20.37
C VAL A 359 12.80 5.38 19.03
N LYS A 360 12.49 4.74 17.90
CA LYS A 360 12.72 5.30 16.56
C LYS A 360 11.91 6.58 16.36
N GLU A 361 12.40 7.51 15.55
CA GLU A 361 11.76 8.82 15.35
C GLU A 361 10.30 8.68 14.89
N GLY A 362 10.01 7.70 14.02
CA GLY A 362 8.65 7.38 13.60
C GLY A 362 7.72 6.95 14.75
N SER A 363 8.25 6.25 15.77
CA SER A 363 7.51 5.82 16.96
C SER A 363 7.12 7.04 17.79
N LEU A 364 8.08 7.95 17.98
CA LEU A 364 7.87 9.18 18.75
C LEU A 364 6.80 10.08 18.10
N VAL A 365 6.77 10.15 16.76
CA VAL A 365 5.70 10.85 16.04
C VAL A 365 4.34 10.23 16.37
N VAL A 366 4.22 8.90 16.32
CA VAL A 366 2.94 8.24 16.64
C VAL A 366 2.57 8.35 18.11
N TYR A 367 3.53 8.26 19.04
CA TYR A 367 3.28 8.51 20.46
C TYR A 367 2.75 9.93 20.69
N THR A 368 3.26 10.92 19.96
CA THR A 368 2.74 12.29 20.01
C THR A 368 1.27 12.35 19.58
N ILE A 369 0.87 11.66 18.51
CA ILE A 369 -0.54 11.57 18.09
C ILE A 369 -1.38 10.86 19.16
N CYS A 370 -0.87 9.77 19.75
CA CYS A 370 -1.56 9.04 20.82
C CYS A 370 -1.77 9.90 22.07
N ILE A 371 -0.74 10.66 22.48
CA ILE A 371 -0.83 11.59 23.62
C ILE A 371 -1.83 12.70 23.31
N ALA A 372 -1.81 13.26 22.09
CA ALA A 372 -2.79 14.24 21.66
C ALA A 372 -4.23 13.67 21.68
N ALA A 373 -4.42 12.44 21.20
CA ALA A 373 -5.72 11.76 21.26
C ALA A 373 -6.19 11.58 22.71
N TRP A 374 -5.31 11.06 23.58
CA TRP A 374 -5.61 10.87 25.00
C TRP A 374 -5.97 12.18 25.70
N TYR A 375 -5.19 13.23 25.48
CA TYR A 375 -5.45 14.58 26.00
C TYR A 375 -6.81 15.10 25.52
N GLY A 376 -7.07 14.98 24.20
CA GLY A 376 -8.31 15.42 23.59
C GLY A 376 -9.54 14.69 24.14
N ILE A 377 -9.46 13.37 24.27
CA ILE A 377 -10.50 12.53 24.88
C ILE A 377 -10.75 12.97 26.31
N ARG A 378 -9.72 13.05 27.16
CA ARG A 378 -9.85 13.42 28.57
C ARG A 378 -10.50 14.78 28.76
N LYS A 379 -10.11 15.76 27.94
CA LYS A 379 -10.58 17.13 28.05
C LYS A 379 -11.97 17.35 27.45
N TYR A 380 -12.26 16.76 26.30
CA TYR A 380 -13.44 17.11 25.50
C TYR A 380 -14.47 16.00 25.34
N LYS A 381 -14.08 14.72 25.44
CA LYS A 381 -14.93 13.55 25.15
C LYS A 381 -14.54 12.34 26.03
N PRO A 382 -14.65 12.43 27.37
CA PRO A 382 -14.14 11.39 28.27
C PRO A 382 -14.78 10.02 28.05
N ASP A 383 -16.01 9.96 27.53
CA ASP A 383 -16.73 8.72 27.23
C ASP A 383 -15.99 7.83 26.22
N LEU A 384 -15.22 8.43 25.30
CA LEU A 384 -14.46 7.71 24.28
C LEU A 384 -13.21 7.01 24.84
N LEU A 385 -12.85 7.24 26.10
CA LEU A 385 -11.61 6.71 26.69
C LEU A 385 -11.61 5.18 26.76
N LYS A 386 -12.77 4.56 27.01
CA LYS A 386 -12.87 3.10 27.09
C LYS A 386 -12.65 2.47 25.72
N GLU A 387 -13.29 2.99 24.67
CA GLU A 387 -13.12 2.53 23.29
C GLU A 387 -11.67 2.74 22.81
N TYR A 388 -11.08 3.91 23.09
CA TYR A 388 -9.70 4.21 22.70
C TYR A 388 -8.70 3.23 23.34
N LYS A 389 -8.84 2.95 24.63
CA LYS A 389 -8.03 1.93 25.33
C LYS A 389 -8.23 0.54 24.74
N PHE A 390 -9.48 0.16 24.43
CA PHE A 390 -9.77 -1.13 23.81
C PHE A 390 -9.00 -1.30 22.49
N PHE A 391 -9.03 -0.30 21.60
CA PHE A 391 -8.31 -0.38 20.32
C PHE A 391 -6.80 -0.46 20.50
N LEU A 392 -6.22 0.37 21.38
CA LEU A 392 -4.78 0.34 21.63
C LEU A 392 -4.32 -1.01 22.20
N ILE A 393 -5.03 -1.55 23.19
CA ILE A 393 -4.68 -2.84 23.83
C ILE A 393 -4.81 -3.97 22.81
N SER A 394 -5.92 -4.00 22.05
CA SER A 394 -6.19 -5.08 21.10
C SER A 394 -5.16 -5.10 19.96
N ILE A 395 -4.80 -3.93 19.44
CA ILE A 395 -3.78 -3.83 18.39
C ILE A 395 -2.38 -4.14 18.93
N PHE A 396 -2.08 -3.73 20.16
CA PHE A 396 -0.82 -4.10 20.80
C PHE A 396 -0.70 -5.62 20.99
N ALA A 397 -1.78 -6.30 21.39
CA ALA A 397 -1.81 -7.76 21.45
C ALA A 397 -1.54 -8.39 20.08
N CYS A 398 -2.19 -7.90 19.01
CA CYS A 398 -1.92 -8.35 17.65
C CYS A 398 -0.49 -8.05 17.19
N PHE A 399 0.10 -6.92 17.62
CA PHE A 399 1.49 -6.58 17.34
C PHE A 399 2.46 -7.59 17.96
N ILE A 400 2.21 -8.04 19.20
CA ILE A 400 3.03 -9.08 19.85
C ILE A 400 2.97 -10.38 19.05
N ILE A 401 1.75 -10.83 18.67
CA ILE A 401 1.57 -12.04 17.85
C ILE A 401 2.35 -11.91 16.53
N PHE A 402 2.26 -10.76 15.87
CA PHE A 402 2.98 -10.49 14.63
C PHE A 402 4.50 -10.46 14.82
N ALA A 403 5.00 -9.84 15.89
CA ALA A 403 6.43 -9.80 16.19
C ALA A 403 6.99 -11.21 16.45
N LEU A 404 6.26 -12.04 17.21
CA LEU A 404 6.63 -13.45 17.42
C LEU A 404 6.63 -14.25 16.11
N TRP A 405 5.62 -14.05 15.26
CA TRP A 405 5.59 -14.65 13.93
C TRP A 405 6.77 -14.20 13.06
N ARG A 406 7.15 -12.92 13.12
CA ARG A 406 8.32 -12.40 12.41
C ARG A 406 9.60 -13.05 12.92
N LEU A 407 9.77 -13.17 14.25
CA LEU A 407 10.91 -13.87 14.85
C LEU A 407 11.01 -15.31 14.34
N TYR A 408 9.88 -16.04 14.26
CA TYR A 408 9.84 -17.36 13.64
C TYR A 408 10.40 -17.35 12.21
N LEU A 409 9.98 -16.41 11.36
CA LEU A 409 10.51 -16.31 10.00
C LEU A 409 12.02 -16.01 9.98
N TYR A 410 12.55 -15.26 10.94
CA TYR A 410 13.99 -15.00 11.03
C TYR A 410 14.81 -16.24 11.36
N PHE A 411 14.22 -17.23 12.03
CA PHE A 411 14.90 -18.51 12.28
C PHE A 411 14.93 -19.42 11.04
N PHE A 412 13.87 -19.42 10.21
CA PHE A 412 13.69 -20.46 9.18
C PHE A 412 13.71 -19.97 7.73
N ASN A 413 13.39 -18.71 7.48
CA ASN A 413 13.20 -18.20 6.12
C ASN A 413 14.25 -17.17 5.70
N PHE A 414 14.89 -16.50 6.66
CA PHE A 414 15.97 -15.55 6.38
C PHE A 414 17.32 -16.26 6.45
N SER A 415 18.26 -15.85 5.59
CA SER A 415 19.66 -16.23 5.78
C SER A 415 20.15 -15.73 7.14
N TYR A 416 21.09 -16.43 7.77
CA TYR A 416 21.61 -16.05 9.08
C TYR A 416 22.16 -14.60 9.09
N GLU A 417 22.82 -14.18 8.00
CA GLU A 417 23.36 -12.83 7.84
C GLU A 417 22.27 -11.75 7.77
N GLU A 418 21.19 -12.00 7.04
CA GLU A 418 20.06 -11.07 6.98
C GLU A 418 19.32 -11.03 8.32
N ALA A 419 19.20 -12.18 8.97
CA ALA A 419 18.49 -12.33 10.22
C ALA A 419 19.19 -11.61 11.37
N ILE A 420 20.50 -11.80 11.50
CA ILE A 420 21.30 -11.17 12.56
C ILE A 420 21.36 -9.65 12.40
N ARG A 421 21.22 -9.14 11.17
CA ARG A 421 21.13 -7.71 10.84
C ARG A 421 19.72 -7.13 10.99
N GLY A 422 18.71 -7.96 11.27
CA GLY A 422 17.32 -7.51 11.35
C GLY A 422 16.79 -6.96 10.02
N ALA A 423 17.26 -7.51 8.90
CA ALA A 423 16.97 -6.99 7.56
C ALA A 423 15.46 -6.82 7.35
N SER A 424 15.04 -5.63 6.94
CA SER A 424 13.63 -5.25 6.70
C SER A 424 12.71 -5.24 7.93
N LEU A 425 13.17 -5.58 9.14
CA LEU A 425 12.34 -5.63 10.36
C LEU A 425 11.63 -4.30 10.63
N LEU A 426 12.36 -3.19 10.48
CA LEU A 426 11.84 -1.84 10.69
C LEU A 426 10.60 -1.54 9.83
N ARG A 427 10.63 -1.95 8.55
CA ARG A 427 9.53 -1.74 7.61
C ARG A 427 8.29 -2.53 8.04
N TYR A 428 8.49 -3.80 8.41
CA TYR A 428 7.41 -4.70 8.79
C TYR A 428 6.70 -4.27 10.06
N LEU A 429 7.46 -3.87 11.09
CA LEU A 429 6.89 -3.38 12.34
C LEU A 429 6.24 -2.00 12.16
N GLY A 430 6.76 -1.17 11.24
CA GLY A 430 6.20 0.12 10.86
C GLY A 430 4.74 0.06 10.42
N CYS A 431 4.29 -1.04 9.82
CA CYS A 431 2.89 -1.22 9.41
C CYS A 431 1.92 -1.06 10.59
N TYR A 432 2.24 -1.61 11.77
CA TYR A 432 1.42 -1.48 12.97
C TYR A 432 1.44 -0.07 13.53
N VAL A 433 2.61 0.58 13.54
CA VAL A 433 2.73 1.93 14.08
C VAL A 433 1.95 2.94 13.22
N ILE A 434 1.97 2.78 11.90
CA ILE A 434 1.13 3.57 10.99
C ILE A 434 -0.36 3.38 11.33
N ALA A 435 -0.82 2.14 11.54
CA ALA A 435 -2.21 1.87 11.90
C ALA A 435 -2.61 2.44 13.28
N ILE A 436 -1.74 2.35 14.29
CA ILE A 436 -1.93 2.99 15.60
C ILE A 436 -2.04 4.50 15.44
N GLY A 437 -1.17 5.10 14.61
CA GLY A 437 -1.22 6.51 14.28
C GLY A 437 -2.55 6.93 13.65
N MET A 438 -3.07 6.13 12.69
CA MET A 438 -4.37 6.36 12.05
C MET A 438 -5.52 6.36 13.06
N ILE A 439 -5.52 5.39 13.99
CA ILE A 439 -6.53 5.30 15.05
C ILE A 439 -6.46 6.49 15.98
N ALA A 440 -5.27 6.84 16.46
CA ALA A 440 -5.07 8.00 17.30
C ALA A 440 -5.50 9.29 16.57
N ALA A 441 -5.19 9.44 15.29
CA ALA A 441 -5.63 10.55 14.46
C ALA A 441 -7.16 10.63 14.33
N ALA A 442 -7.85 9.49 14.21
CA ALA A 442 -9.31 9.43 14.23
C ALA A 442 -9.88 9.97 15.55
N TYR A 443 -9.26 9.64 16.68
CA TYR A 443 -9.66 10.16 17.99
C TYR A 443 -9.29 11.63 18.21
N VAL A 444 -8.16 12.12 17.69
CA VAL A 444 -7.85 13.57 17.66
C VAL A 444 -8.93 14.31 16.89
N LYS A 445 -9.36 13.78 15.74
CA LYS A 445 -10.44 14.34 14.94
C LYS A 445 -11.77 14.34 15.69
N SER A 446 -12.16 13.23 16.31
CA SER A 446 -13.45 13.11 17.01
C SER A 446 -13.52 13.86 18.35
N SER A 447 -12.38 14.14 18.98
CA SER A 447 -12.32 14.84 20.26
C SER A 447 -11.90 16.32 20.13
N ILE A 448 -10.72 16.61 19.58
CA ILE A 448 -10.15 17.97 19.58
C ILE A 448 -10.72 18.82 18.45
N PHE A 449 -10.78 18.30 17.22
CA PHE A 449 -11.09 19.12 16.04
C PHE A 449 -12.56 19.54 15.97
N LEU A 450 -13.44 18.83 16.68
CA LEU A 450 -14.84 19.21 16.81
C LEU A 450 -15.05 20.37 17.81
N ASN A 451 -14.10 20.64 18.70
CA ASN A 451 -14.22 21.66 19.74
C ASN A 451 -13.42 22.94 19.41
N LYS A 452 -13.62 24.02 20.16
CA LYS A 452 -12.83 25.25 20.02
C LYS A 452 -11.47 25.06 20.70
N GLN A 453 -10.40 25.13 19.92
CA GLN A 453 -9.03 25.00 20.45
C GLN A 453 -8.61 26.30 21.14
N SER A 454 -7.86 26.16 22.24
CA SER A 454 -7.12 27.24 22.87
C SER A 454 -5.93 27.69 22.00
N ASN A 455 -5.43 28.91 22.23
CA ASN A 455 -4.27 29.44 21.50
C ASN A 455 -3.01 28.58 21.70
N LYS A 456 -2.81 28.01 22.90
CA LYS A 456 -1.69 27.10 23.20
C LYS A 456 -1.78 25.81 22.38
N GLU A 457 -2.96 25.19 22.34
CA GLU A 457 -3.17 23.98 21.52
C GLU A 457 -2.96 24.27 20.04
N LEU A 458 -3.49 25.39 19.54
CA LEU A 458 -3.31 25.80 18.15
C LEU A 458 -1.82 25.99 17.82
N PHE A 459 -1.07 26.66 18.69
CA PHE A 459 0.37 26.85 18.52
C PHE A 459 1.12 25.50 18.44
N ILE A 460 0.84 24.58 19.35
CA ILE A 460 1.44 23.23 19.35
C ILE A 460 1.10 22.50 18.04
N PHE A 461 -0.15 22.54 17.59
CA PHE A 461 -0.54 21.87 16.35
C PHE A 461 0.10 22.46 15.11
N LEU A 462 0.25 23.79 15.04
CA LEU A 462 0.94 24.45 13.94
C LEU A 462 2.44 24.12 13.93
N LEU A 463 3.06 24.02 15.11
CA LEU A 463 4.45 23.58 15.24
C LEU A 463 4.60 22.13 14.78
N LEU A 464 3.71 21.23 15.22
CA LEU A 464 3.71 19.83 14.79
C LEU A 464 3.56 19.72 13.28
N LEU A 465 2.62 20.46 12.69
CA LEU A 465 2.44 20.54 11.24
C LEU A 465 3.71 21.01 10.53
N ALA A 466 4.38 22.05 11.03
CA ALA A 466 5.60 22.56 10.42
C ALA A 466 6.73 21.52 10.44
N VAL A 467 6.98 20.90 11.59
CA VAL A 467 8.04 19.90 11.78
C VAL A 467 7.78 18.63 10.96
N SER A 468 6.54 18.11 10.99
CA SER A 468 6.16 16.92 10.23
C SER A 468 6.24 17.17 8.72
N THR A 469 5.77 18.33 8.26
CA THR A 469 5.83 18.71 6.84
C THR A 469 7.28 18.84 6.39
N PHE A 470 8.16 19.46 7.19
CA PHE A 470 9.59 19.54 6.87
C PHE A 470 10.22 18.14 6.70
N SER A 471 9.90 17.20 7.60
CA SER A 471 10.38 15.81 7.51
C SER A 471 9.90 15.09 6.24
N VAL A 472 8.61 15.26 5.91
CA VAL A 472 8.01 14.71 4.69
C VAL A 472 8.67 15.31 3.44
N THR A 473 8.77 16.64 3.37
CA THR A 473 9.39 17.33 2.24
C THR A 473 10.86 16.93 2.08
N LYS A 474 11.64 16.85 3.16
CA LYS A 474 13.03 16.36 3.12
C LYS A 474 13.13 14.95 2.54
N ASN A 475 12.16 14.08 2.81
CA ASN A 475 12.13 12.74 2.22
C ASN A 475 11.65 12.74 0.77
N ILE A 476 10.68 13.57 0.39
CA ILE A 476 10.28 13.76 -1.01
C ILE A 476 11.48 14.24 -1.84
N LEU A 477 12.27 15.16 -1.31
CA LEU A 477 13.50 15.66 -1.96
C LEU A 477 14.60 14.59 -2.13
N ARG A 478 14.46 13.41 -1.50
CA ARG A 478 15.36 12.26 -1.67
C ARG A 478 14.89 11.27 -2.74
N ILE A 479 13.73 11.52 -3.37
CA ILE A 479 13.34 10.73 -4.56
C ILE A 479 14.45 10.89 -5.58
N LYS A 480 14.96 9.75 -6.07
CA LYS A 480 16.03 9.76 -7.07
C LYS A 480 15.43 10.13 -8.42
N HIS A 481 16.11 11.03 -9.10
CA HIS A 481 15.83 11.37 -10.49
C HIS A 481 16.89 10.72 -11.37
N LEU A 482 16.50 10.46 -12.62
CA LEU A 482 17.39 9.83 -13.59
C LEU A 482 18.64 10.67 -13.84
N SER A 483 19.80 10.13 -13.45
CA SER A 483 21.13 10.66 -13.84
C SER A 483 21.42 10.42 -15.32
N SER A 484 22.39 11.15 -15.90
CA SER A 484 22.81 10.95 -17.29
C SER A 484 23.29 9.52 -17.55
N GLU A 485 24.00 8.90 -16.61
CA GLU A 485 24.45 7.52 -16.69
C GLU A 485 23.26 6.55 -16.72
N GLN A 486 22.28 6.73 -15.84
CA GLN A 486 21.06 5.91 -15.85
C GLN A 486 20.23 6.11 -17.12
N LYS A 487 20.16 7.33 -17.65
CA LYS A 487 19.49 7.60 -18.94
C LYS A 487 20.19 6.86 -20.08
N ASN A 488 21.52 6.84 -20.10
CA ASN A 488 22.30 6.10 -21.09
C ASN A 488 22.09 4.58 -20.95
N PHE A 489 22.10 4.05 -19.72
CA PHE A 489 21.83 2.64 -19.46
C PHE A 489 20.41 2.24 -19.88
N ILE A 490 19.41 3.07 -19.58
CA ILE A 490 18.02 2.85 -20.04
C ILE A 490 17.95 2.88 -21.56
N ARG A 491 18.68 3.79 -22.22
CA ARG A 491 18.74 3.85 -23.70
C ARG A 491 19.31 2.56 -24.29
N GLN A 492 20.46 2.11 -23.77
CA GLN A 492 21.09 0.85 -24.18
C GLN A 492 20.17 -0.35 -23.97
N THR A 493 19.57 -0.47 -22.78
CA THR A 493 18.63 -1.56 -22.49
C THR A 493 17.35 -1.48 -23.32
N THR A 494 16.92 -0.29 -23.74
CA THR A 494 15.80 -0.12 -24.68
C THR A 494 16.15 -0.63 -26.08
N GLU A 495 17.38 -0.38 -26.55
CA GLU A 495 17.86 -0.92 -27.84
C GLU A 495 17.97 -2.45 -27.78
N VAL A 496 18.55 -2.99 -26.72
CA VAL A 496 18.61 -4.45 -26.48
C VAL A 496 17.21 -5.05 -26.42
N LYS A 497 16.28 -4.40 -25.69
CA LYS A 497 14.90 -4.86 -25.60
C LYS A 497 14.21 -4.94 -26.97
N LYS A 498 14.43 -3.96 -27.85
CA LYS A 498 13.91 -3.99 -29.23
C LYS A 498 14.49 -5.15 -30.04
N LEU A 499 15.78 -5.46 -29.87
CA LEU A 499 16.40 -6.61 -30.53
C LEU A 499 15.78 -7.92 -30.05
N LEU A 500 15.57 -8.07 -28.74
CA LEU A 500 14.91 -9.24 -28.15
C LEU A 500 13.43 -9.35 -28.61
N GLU A 501 12.72 -8.24 -28.71
CA GLU A 501 11.35 -8.16 -29.25
C GLU A 501 11.26 -8.68 -30.69
N GLN A 502 12.30 -8.46 -31.49
CA GLN A 502 12.42 -8.94 -32.87
C GLN A 502 12.87 -10.41 -32.97
N GLY A 503 13.10 -11.09 -31.83
CA GLY A 503 13.54 -12.48 -31.79
C GLY A 503 15.05 -12.67 -31.99
N ASN A 504 15.85 -11.59 -31.95
CA ASN A 504 17.30 -11.71 -32.03
C ASN A 504 17.87 -12.33 -30.74
N LYS A 505 18.90 -13.15 -30.88
CA LYS A 505 19.69 -13.63 -29.75
C LYS A 505 20.68 -12.54 -29.34
N VAL A 506 20.70 -12.21 -28.04
CA VAL A 506 21.64 -11.27 -27.45
C VAL A 506 22.43 -12.03 -26.38
N GLU A 507 23.74 -12.01 -26.49
CA GLU A 507 24.63 -12.56 -25.46
C GLU A 507 24.95 -11.46 -24.45
N PHE A 508 24.89 -11.82 -23.17
CA PHE A 508 25.16 -10.91 -22.07
C PHE A 508 26.48 -11.27 -21.42
N ASN A 509 27.42 -10.32 -21.39
CA ASN A 509 28.63 -10.45 -20.61
C ASN A 509 28.42 -9.79 -19.23
N PHE A 510 28.44 -10.59 -18.17
CA PHE A 510 28.26 -10.11 -16.79
C PHE A 510 29.59 -9.90 -16.05
N SER A 511 30.73 -10.06 -16.71
CA SER A 511 32.04 -9.75 -16.13
C SER A 511 32.09 -8.28 -15.69
N GLY A 512 32.63 -8.02 -14.50
CA GLY A 512 32.70 -6.67 -13.92
C GLY A 512 31.42 -6.13 -13.27
N LYS A 513 30.38 -6.96 -13.05
CA LYS A 513 29.23 -6.53 -12.22
C LYS A 513 29.69 -6.16 -10.79
N LYS A 514 29.16 -5.06 -10.25
CA LYS A 514 29.51 -4.58 -8.89
C LYS A 514 28.76 -5.34 -7.80
N ASP A 515 27.48 -5.61 -8.03
CA ASP A 515 26.60 -6.26 -7.08
C ASP A 515 25.43 -6.98 -7.78
N ASN A 516 24.62 -7.69 -7.00
CA ASN A 516 23.43 -8.37 -7.53
C ASN A 516 22.29 -7.39 -7.86
N LEU A 517 22.31 -6.16 -7.33
CA LEU A 517 21.31 -5.14 -7.63
C LEU A 517 21.36 -4.77 -9.12
N GLN A 518 22.55 -4.69 -9.71
CA GLN A 518 22.71 -4.48 -11.15
C GLN A 518 22.01 -5.56 -11.99
N CYS A 519 22.07 -6.83 -11.58
CA CYS A 519 21.34 -7.91 -12.25
C CYS A 519 19.81 -7.70 -12.19
N TYR A 520 19.28 -7.31 -11.02
CA TYR A 520 17.85 -7.02 -10.89
C TYR A 520 17.42 -5.78 -11.67
N VAL A 521 18.26 -4.73 -11.73
CA VAL A 521 18.01 -3.53 -12.53
C VAL A 521 18.01 -3.88 -14.02
N LEU A 522 18.93 -4.71 -14.48
CA LEU A 522 18.95 -5.18 -15.87
C LEU A 522 17.68 -5.98 -16.20
N ASN A 523 17.35 -6.99 -15.38
CA ASN A 523 16.13 -7.79 -15.50
C ASN A 523 14.87 -6.92 -15.54
N TYR A 524 14.79 -5.94 -14.64
CA TYR A 524 13.70 -4.98 -14.58
C TYR A 524 13.58 -4.12 -15.85
N ASN A 525 14.68 -3.68 -16.45
CA ASN A 525 14.66 -2.86 -17.65
C ASN A 525 14.33 -3.68 -18.91
N LEU A 526 14.78 -4.94 -18.95
CA LEU A 526 14.54 -5.84 -20.06
C LEU A 526 13.22 -6.62 -19.96
N ALA A 527 12.50 -6.55 -18.83
CA ALA A 527 11.23 -7.24 -18.65
C ALA A 527 10.24 -6.98 -19.80
N PRO A 528 9.55 -8.02 -20.32
CA PRO A 528 9.56 -9.42 -19.86
C PRO A 528 10.66 -10.32 -20.47
N TYR A 529 11.60 -9.78 -21.25
CA TYR A 529 12.43 -10.54 -22.18
C TYR A 529 13.67 -11.22 -21.58
N LEU A 530 14.10 -10.84 -20.37
CA LEU A 530 15.27 -11.47 -19.78
C LEU A 530 14.88 -12.82 -19.16
N ASP A 531 15.42 -13.90 -19.71
CA ASP A 531 15.26 -15.26 -19.21
C ASP A 531 15.80 -15.37 -17.76
N LYS A 532 15.09 -16.14 -16.93
CA LYS A 532 15.52 -16.57 -15.59
C LYS A 532 16.93 -17.15 -15.62
N LYS A 533 17.31 -17.87 -16.69
CA LYS A 533 18.67 -18.41 -16.88
C LYS A 533 19.73 -17.30 -16.84
N TYR A 534 19.55 -16.24 -17.64
CA TYR A 534 20.48 -15.11 -17.69
C TYR A 534 20.52 -14.34 -16.37
N LEU A 535 19.39 -14.18 -15.69
CA LEU A 535 19.38 -13.57 -14.36
C LEU A 535 20.17 -14.43 -13.35
N GLN A 536 19.99 -15.75 -13.35
CA GLN A 536 20.74 -16.65 -12.47
C GLN A 536 22.23 -16.64 -12.78
N GLU A 537 22.60 -16.63 -14.05
CA GLU A 537 23.98 -16.51 -14.51
C GLU A 537 24.60 -15.19 -14.04
N CYS A 538 23.89 -14.07 -14.23
CA CYS A 538 24.31 -12.77 -13.72
C CYS A 538 24.51 -12.83 -12.21
N ILE A 539 23.57 -13.38 -11.43
CA ILE A 539 23.69 -13.46 -9.96
C ILE A 539 24.86 -14.36 -9.53
N LYS A 540 25.10 -15.48 -10.20
CA LYS A 540 26.17 -16.45 -9.88
C LYS A 540 27.57 -15.98 -10.28
N THR A 541 27.70 -15.11 -11.29
CA THR A 541 28.98 -14.57 -11.73
C THR A 541 29.73 -13.92 -10.53
N PRO A 542 31.03 -14.16 -10.34
CA PRO A 542 31.80 -13.52 -9.25
C PRO A 542 31.83 -11.99 -9.39
N LYS A 543 31.93 -11.27 -8.26
CA LYS A 543 31.91 -9.79 -8.23
C LYS A 543 33.18 -9.14 -8.78
N GLU A 544 34.18 -9.92 -9.17
CA GLU A 544 35.54 -9.46 -9.51
C GLU A 544 36.20 -10.28 -10.64
N ALA A 545 35.42 -10.99 -11.48
CA ALA A 545 36.01 -11.78 -12.57
C ALA A 545 36.70 -10.85 -13.60
N THR A 546 38.03 -10.85 -13.60
CA THR A 546 38.89 -10.31 -14.66
C THR A 546 38.91 -11.23 -15.86
N ILE A 547 38.95 -10.62 -17.04
CA ILE A 547 38.91 -11.24 -18.36
C ILE A 547 40.10 -12.19 -18.57
N GLU A 548 39.82 -13.42 -19.03
CA GLU A 548 40.61 -14.07 -20.07
C GLU A 548 39.78 -13.99 -21.36
N THR A 549 40.33 -13.38 -22.40
CA THR A 549 39.75 -13.32 -23.75
C THR A 549 40.11 -14.59 -24.49
N GLU A 550 39.13 -15.40 -24.84
CA GLU A 550 39.22 -16.28 -26.02
C GLU A 550 38.44 -15.61 -27.15
N GLU A 551 39.17 -15.24 -28.21
CA GLU A 551 38.58 -14.84 -29.49
C GLU A 551 38.15 -16.11 -30.25
N GLU A 552 36.85 -16.37 -30.36
CA GLU A 552 36.33 -17.15 -31.47
C GLU A 552 35.54 -16.24 -32.41
N THR A 553 36.17 -15.92 -33.53
CA THR A 553 35.53 -15.32 -34.70
C THR A 553 34.54 -16.31 -35.32
N VAL A 554 33.26 -15.98 -35.41
CA VAL A 554 32.37 -16.63 -36.39
C VAL A 554 31.54 -15.60 -37.16
N TYR A 555 31.70 -15.71 -38.48
CA TYR A 555 31.22 -14.88 -39.57
C TYR A 555 29.70 -14.67 -39.61
N ALA A 556 29.29 -13.44 -39.92
CA ALA A 556 28.06 -13.17 -40.65
C ALA A 556 28.29 -13.33 -42.16
N PRO A 557 27.29 -13.83 -42.91
CA PRO A 557 27.05 -13.28 -44.22
C PRO A 557 25.61 -12.74 -44.34
N LEU A 558 25.57 -11.53 -44.88
CA LEU A 558 24.40 -10.80 -45.36
C LEU A 558 23.41 -11.66 -46.15
N LYS A 559 22.11 -11.47 -45.88
CA LYS A 559 21.17 -10.78 -46.80
C LYS A 559 19.89 -10.38 -46.09
#